data_AF-A0A961Q5F4-F1
#
_entry.id   AF-A0A961Q5F4-F1
#
_cell.length_a   1.000
_cell.length_b   1.000
_cell.length_c   1.000
_cell.angle_alpha   90.00
_cell.angle_beta   90.00
_cell.angle_gamma   90.00
#
_symmetry.space_group_name_H-M   'P 1'
#
loop_
_entity.id
_entity.type
_entity.pdbx_description
1 polymer ?
#
loop_
_entity_poly.entity_id
_entity_poly.type
_entity_poly.pdbx_seq_one_letter_code
_entity_poly.pdbx_strand_id
1 'polypeptide(L)'
;MKKHLLLALILCAGVPTVSARAEVVDVATVKCSEISTMSGDEGAFLFTWLLGYIGGQNGVTTMDLDQMETIGKDIGEYCAANPDVGVLSAAADALSE
;
A
#
# COMPACT_ATOMS: atom_id res chain seq x y z
N MET A 1 17.60 -53.28 23.35
CA MET A 1 18.22 -53.67 22.06
C MET A 1 17.55 -52.85 20.95
N LYS A 2 17.99 -51.62 20.71
CA LYS A 2 18.96 -51.29 19.64
C LYS A 2 18.48 -51.54 18.20
N LYS A 3 17.16 -51.60 17.95
CA LYS A 3 16.58 -51.72 16.59
C LYS A 3 15.66 -50.59 16.14
N HIS A 4 15.24 -49.67 17.02
CA HIS A 4 14.36 -48.56 16.63
C HIS A 4 15.12 -47.27 16.27
N LEU A 5 16.46 -47.30 16.29
CA LEU A 5 17.32 -46.15 15.99
C LEU A 5 17.61 -46.01 14.47
N LEU A 6 16.61 -46.24 13.61
CA LEU A 6 16.76 -46.12 12.15
C LEU A 6 15.54 -45.49 11.44
N LEU A 7 14.65 -44.81 12.17
CA LEU A 7 13.60 -43.99 11.55
C LEU A 7 13.89 -42.49 11.77
N ALA A 8 15.11 -42.09 11.46
CA ALA A 8 15.54 -40.70 11.44
C ALA A 8 15.99 -40.36 10.02
N LEU A 9 15.05 -40.25 9.08
CA LEU A 9 15.26 -39.48 7.86
C LEU A 9 13.92 -39.30 7.15
N ILE A 10 13.74 -38.13 6.54
CA ILE A 10 12.65 -37.76 5.62
C ILE A 10 11.42 -37.14 6.31
N LEU A 11 11.55 -35.88 6.73
CA LEU A 11 10.43 -34.93 6.63
C LEU A 11 10.92 -33.47 6.57
N CYS A 12 11.66 -33.10 5.51
CA CYS A 12 11.95 -31.69 5.20
C CYS A 12 11.64 -31.30 3.74
N ALA A 13 11.00 -32.17 2.95
CA ALA A 13 10.65 -31.87 1.57
C ALA A 13 9.22 -31.31 1.52
N GLY A 14 9.07 -29.99 1.56
CA GLY A 14 7.78 -29.38 1.26
C GLY A 14 7.45 -28.09 1.99
N VAL A 15 8.42 -27.29 2.43
CA VAL A 15 8.08 -25.90 2.76
C VAL A 15 7.78 -25.20 1.44
N PRO A 16 6.54 -24.78 1.15
CA PRO A 16 6.27 -23.99 -0.04
C PRO A 16 7.10 -22.71 0.10
N THR A 17 8.02 -22.49 -0.84
CA THR A 17 8.66 -21.19 -0.98
C THR A 17 7.55 -20.23 -1.39
N VAL A 18 6.99 -19.49 -0.43
CA VAL A 18 6.21 -18.29 -0.74
C VAL A 18 7.12 -17.43 -1.61
N SER A 19 6.84 -17.43 -2.91
CA SER A 19 7.45 -16.48 -3.83
C SER A 19 6.93 -15.14 -3.37
N ALA A 20 7.77 -14.37 -2.68
CA ALA A 20 7.56 -12.95 -2.46
C ALA A 20 7.61 -12.29 -3.85
N ARG A 21 6.50 -12.38 -4.58
CA ARG A 21 6.27 -11.57 -5.77
C ARG A 21 6.17 -10.16 -5.23
N ALA A 22 7.20 -9.35 -5.49
CA ALA A 22 7.06 -7.91 -5.33
C ALA A 22 5.98 -7.48 -6.34
N GLU A 23 4.76 -7.29 -5.85
CA GLU A 23 3.66 -6.73 -6.64
C GLU A 23 4.10 -5.32 -7.08
N VAL A 24 4.19 -5.09 -8.40
CA VAL A 24 4.41 -3.75 -8.92
C VAL A 24 3.04 -3.13 -9.11
N VAL A 25 2.70 -2.19 -8.24
CA VAL A 25 1.43 -1.46 -8.32
C VAL A 25 1.60 -0.24 -9.22
N ASP A 26 0.86 -0.20 -10.32
CA ASP A 26 0.71 1.02 -11.10
C ASP A 26 -0.35 1.92 -10.43
N VAL A 27 0.11 2.85 -9.59
CA VAL A 27 -0.75 3.75 -8.82
C VAL A 27 -1.65 4.62 -9.72
N ALA A 28 -1.27 4.86 -10.98
CA ALA A 28 -2.11 5.60 -11.92
C ALA A 28 -3.40 4.84 -12.30
N THR A 29 -3.44 3.53 -12.06
CA THR A 29 -4.61 2.67 -12.35
C THR A 29 -5.52 2.46 -11.14
N VAL A 30 -5.03 2.72 -9.92
CA VAL A 30 -5.78 2.51 -8.67
C VAL A 30 -6.95 3.48 -8.59
N LYS A 31 -8.15 2.93 -8.37
CA LYS A 31 -9.39 3.67 -8.21
C LYS A 31 -9.70 3.98 -6.75
N CYS A 32 -10.45 5.06 -6.52
CA CYS A 32 -10.95 5.44 -5.21
C CYS A 32 -11.79 4.33 -4.55
N SER A 33 -12.54 3.54 -5.33
CA SER A 33 -13.30 2.39 -4.82
C SER A 33 -12.41 1.32 -4.17
N GLU A 34 -11.15 1.18 -4.62
CA GLU A 34 -10.22 0.18 -4.11
C GLU A 34 -9.64 0.57 -2.73
N ILE A 35 -9.61 1.87 -2.39
CA ILE A 35 -9.08 2.37 -1.12
C ILE A 35 -9.83 1.78 0.07
N SER A 36 -11.15 1.65 -0.02
CA SER A 36 -11.98 1.07 1.04
C SER A 36 -11.72 -0.43 1.29
N THR A 37 -11.02 -1.10 0.37
CA THR A 37 -10.69 -2.52 0.45
C THR A 37 -9.31 -2.78 1.04
N MET A 38 -8.48 -1.75 1.14
CA MET A 38 -7.12 -1.84 1.68
C MET A 38 -7.15 -1.96 3.20
N SER A 39 -6.19 -2.72 3.74
CA SER A 39 -5.91 -2.66 5.18
C SER A 39 -5.41 -1.27 5.58
N GLY A 40 -5.48 -0.94 6.87
CA GLY A 40 -4.99 0.34 7.38
C GLY A 40 -3.52 0.61 7.03
N ASP A 41 -2.67 -0.43 7.08
CA ASP A 41 -1.26 -0.32 6.73
C ASP A 41 -1.07 -0.11 5.22
N GLU A 42 -1.74 -0.88 4.37
CA GLU A 42 -1.67 -0.72 2.91
C GLU A 42 -2.14 0.67 2.47
N GLY A 43 -3.25 1.14 3.03
CA GLY A 43 -3.76 2.49 2.77
C GLY A 43 -2.78 3.57 3.21
N ALA A 44 -2.18 3.45 4.40
CA ALA A 44 -1.17 4.38 4.88
C ALA A 44 0.10 4.40 4.02
N PHE A 45 0.55 3.23 3.54
CA PHE A 45 1.68 3.12 2.61
C PHE A 45 1.38 3.80 1.26
N LEU A 46 0.21 3.52 0.67
CA LEU A 46 -0.21 4.15 -0.57
C LEU A 46 -0.32 5.67 -0.41
N PHE A 47 -0.93 6.14 0.68
CA PHE A 47 -1.09 7.56 0.97
C PHE A 47 0.26 8.27 1.14
N THR A 48 1.19 7.66 1.90
CA THR A 48 2.55 8.17 2.05
C THR A 48 3.29 8.24 0.71
N TRP A 49 3.10 7.23 -0.15
CA TRP A 49 3.66 7.22 -1.49
C TRP A 49 3.09 8.35 -2.36
N LEU A 50 1.78 8.58 -2.33
CA LEU A 50 1.10 9.66 -3.08
C LEU A 50 1.64 11.04 -2.67
N LEU A 51 1.73 11.29 -1.37
CA LEU A 51 2.30 12.52 -0.82
C LEU A 51 3.75 12.73 -1.27
N GLY A 52 4.58 11.67 -1.18
CA GLY A 52 5.97 11.73 -1.62
C GLY A 52 6.12 11.96 -3.13
N TYR A 53 5.28 11.31 -3.95
CA TYR A 53 5.27 11.47 -5.39
C TYR A 53 4.92 12.91 -5.79
N ILE A 54 3.85 13.47 -5.22
CA ILE A 54 3.41 14.84 -5.50
C ILE A 54 4.39 15.87 -4.92
N GLY A 55 4.86 15.66 -3.69
CA GLY A 55 5.88 16.51 -3.07
C GLY A 55 7.16 16.56 -3.90
N GLY A 56 7.60 15.41 -4.43
CA GLY A 56 8.74 15.33 -5.35
C GLY A 56 8.54 16.11 -6.65
N GLN A 57 7.34 16.05 -7.24
CA GLN A 57 7.00 16.87 -8.41
C GLN A 57 7.01 18.38 -8.11
N ASN A 58 6.60 18.76 -6.90
CA ASN A 58 6.52 20.15 -6.45
C ASN A 58 7.83 20.68 -5.82
N GLY A 59 8.89 19.85 -5.74
CA GLY A 59 10.16 20.23 -5.09
C GLY A 59 10.05 20.42 -3.57
N VAL A 60 9.02 19.86 -2.94
CA VAL A 60 8.79 19.93 -1.50
C VAL A 60 9.65 18.88 -0.81
N THR A 61 10.44 19.31 0.18
CA THR A 61 11.33 18.44 0.97
C THR A 61 10.93 18.34 2.44
N THR A 62 9.82 18.96 2.81
CA THR A 62 9.28 18.99 4.18
C THR A 62 8.03 18.14 4.28
N MET A 63 7.86 17.46 5.40
CA MET A 63 6.67 16.67 5.71
C MET A 63 5.96 17.32 6.89
N ASP A 64 4.82 17.94 6.62
CA ASP A 64 3.94 18.52 7.64
C ASP A 64 2.97 17.44 8.14
N LEU A 65 3.27 16.90 9.33
CA LEU A 65 2.52 15.79 9.90
C LEU A 65 1.08 16.18 10.26
N ASP A 66 0.82 17.44 10.62
CA ASP A 66 -0.53 17.91 10.96
C ASP A 66 -1.37 18.05 9.69
N GLN A 67 -0.74 18.52 8.60
CA GLN A 67 -1.41 18.65 7.31
C GLN A 67 -1.70 17.28 6.67
N MET A 68 -0.84 16.28 6.89
CA MET A 68 -1.05 14.92 6.37
C MET A 68 -2.37 14.28 6.83
N GLU A 69 -2.76 14.47 8.09
CA GLU A 69 -4.03 13.94 8.60
C GLU A 69 -5.22 14.59 7.88
N THR A 70 -5.16 15.90 7.66
CA THR A 70 -6.20 16.66 6.95
C THR A 70 -6.32 16.21 5.50
N ILE A 71 -5.19 16.15 4.77
CA ILE A 71 -5.17 15.69 3.37
C ILE A 71 -5.69 14.24 3.27
N GLY A 72 -5.33 13.37 4.21
CA GLY A 72 -5.79 11.98 4.23
C GLY A 72 -7.29 11.87 4.36
N LYS A 73 -7.87 12.71 5.21
CA LYS A 73 -9.32 12.82 5.36
C LYS A 73 -9.97 13.34 4.08
N ASP A 74 -9.45 14.41 3.48
CA ASP A 74 -10.03 15.03 2.29
C ASP A 74 -10.00 14.09 1.08
N ILE A 75 -8.88 13.36 0.87
CA ILE A 75 -8.80 12.30 -0.15
C ILE A 75 -9.81 11.19 0.15
N GLY A 76 -9.94 10.76 1.40
CA GLY A 76 -10.90 9.73 1.81
C GLY A 76 -12.35 10.13 1.52
N GLU A 77 -12.74 11.35 1.90
CA GLU A 77 -14.07 11.91 1.65
C GLU A 77 -14.34 12.07 0.14
N TYR A 78 -13.38 12.60 -0.61
CA TYR A 78 -13.47 12.71 -2.06
C TYR A 78 -13.62 11.33 -2.71
N CYS A 79 -12.82 10.36 -2.32
CA CYS A 79 -12.87 9.02 -2.89
C CYS A 79 -14.16 8.27 -2.55
N ALA A 80 -14.74 8.50 -1.36
CA ALA A 80 -16.04 7.95 -1.00
C ALA A 80 -17.17 8.49 -1.90
N ALA A 81 -17.09 9.76 -2.31
CA ALA A 81 -18.05 10.37 -3.23
C ALA A 81 -17.80 10.03 -4.71
N ASN A 82 -16.56 9.66 -5.09
CA ASN A 82 -16.12 9.51 -6.47
C ASN A 82 -15.42 8.15 -6.72
N PRO A 83 -16.13 7.01 -6.62
CA PRO A 83 -15.51 5.67 -6.61
C PRO A 83 -14.75 5.28 -7.88
N ASP A 84 -15.10 5.87 -9.04
CA ASP A 84 -14.51 5.55 -10.34
C ASP A 84 -13.29 6.42 -10.71
N VAL A 85 -13.00 7.45 -9.89
CA VAL A 85 -11.85 8.34 -10.08
C VAL A 85 -10.56 7.64 -9.66
N GLY A 86 -9.45 7.97 -10.32
CA GLY A 86 -8.13 7.47 -9.91
C GLY A 86 -7.67 8.13 -8.62
N VAL A 87 -7.10 7.36 -7.70
CA VAL A 87 -6.61 7.91 -6.42
C VAL A 87 -5.50 8.94 -6.65
N LEU A 88 -4.66 8.75 -7.66
CA LEU A 88 -3.59 9.69 -8.00
C LEU A 88 -4.14 11.05 -8.44
N SER A 89 -5.22 11.07 -9.22
CA SER A 89 -5.89 12.34 -9.59
C SER A 89 -6.57 12.99 -8.39
N ALA A 90 -7.25 12.21 -7.54
CA ALA A 90 -7.88 12.73 -6.33
C ALA A 90 -6.84 13.37 -5.39
N ALA A 91 -5.68 12.73 -5.24
CA ALA A 91 -4.57 13.26 -4.44
C ALA A 91 -3.99 14.54 -5.03
N ALA A 92 -3.78 14.59 -6.36
CA ALA A 92 -3.27 15.78 -7.02
C ALA A 92 -4.20 16.99 -6.83
N ASP A 93 -5.52 16.78 -6.94
CA ASP A 93 -6.50 17.83 -6.72
C ASP A 93 -6.48 18.33 -5.26
N ALA A 94 -6.45 17.41 -4.28
CA ALA A 94 -6.39 17.75 -2.85
C ALA A 94 -5.08 18.44 -2.42
N LEU A 95 -3.99 18.25 -3.16
CA LEU A 95 -2.65 18.75 -2.85
C LEU A 95 -2.22 19.96 -3.69
N SER A 96 -3.10 20.44 -4.57
CA SER A 96 -2.87 21.63 -5.40
C SER A 96 -3.37 22.94 -4.76
N GLU A 97 -3.97 22.87 -3.56
CA GLU A 97 -4.51 24.02 -2.81
C GLU A 97 -3.52 24.58 -1.77
#